data_AF-L8GNF8-F1
#
_entry.id   AF-L8GNF8-F1
#
_cell.length_a   1.000
_cell.length_b   1.000
_cell.length_c   1.000
_cell.angle_alpha   90.00
_cell.angle_beta   90.00
_cell.angle_gamma   90.00
#
_symmetry.space_group_name_H-M   'P 1'
#
loop_
_entity.id
_entity.type
_entity.pdbx_description
1 polymer ?
#
loop_
_entity_poly.entity_id
_entity_poly.type
_entity_poly.pdbx_seq_one_letter_code
_entity_poly.pdbx_strand_id
1 'polypeptide(L)' 'MEAEVPPNETLYVNNLNEKVKRDELRKALYGLFSQYGTVLDIVAQKSLKLRGQAFVIFRDIAHGA' A
#
# COMPACT_ATOMS: atom_id res chain seq x y z
N MET A 1 -18.16 -16.55 -3.43
CA MET A 1 -18.24 -16.04 -2.05
C MET A 1 -17.09 -15.07 -1.90
N GLU A 2 -17.33 -13.77 -2.04
CA GLU A 2 -16.36 -12.77 -1.60
C GLU A 2 -16.33 -12.86 -0.07
N ALA A 3 -15.19 -13.28 0.48
CA ALA A 3 -14.99 -13.20 1.91
C ALA A 3 -14.86 -11.72 2.28
N GLU A 4 -15.71 -11.24 3.19
CA GLU A 4 -15.52 -9.92 3.78
C GLU A 4 -14.16 -9.90 4.49
N VAL A 5 -13.23 -9.13 3.94
CA VAL A 5 -11.92 -8.93 4.56
C VAL A 5 -12.13 -7.98 5.73
N PRO A 6 -11.82 -8.39 6.97
CA PRO A 6 -11.94 -7.49 8.11
C PRO A 6 -10.99 -6.30 7.93
N PRO A 7 -11.35 -5.11 8.46
CA PRO A 7 -10.46 -3.96 8.45
C PRO A 7 -9.07 -4.30 9.00
N ASN A 8 -8.03 -3.77 8.36
CA ASN A 8 -6.62 -3.99 8.72
C ASN A 8 -5.84 -2.68 8.58
N GLU A 9 -4.81 -2.44 9.40
CA GLU A 9 -3.94 -1.26 9.23
C GLU A 9 -3.14 -1.30 7.91
N THR A 10 -3.00 -2.48 7.30
CA THR A 10 -2.21 -2.69 6.09
C THR A 10 -3.11 -2.80 4.87
N LEU A 11 -2.98 -1.84 3.96
CA LEU A 11 -3.64 -1.88 2.65
C LEU A 11 -2.75 -2.59 1.64
N TYR A 12 -3.31 -3.60 0.99
CA TYR A 12 -2.70 -4.24 -0.17
C TYR A 12 -3.07 -3.49 -1.45
N VAL A 13 -2.07 -3.08 -2.21
CA VAL A 13 -2.22 -2.37 -3.48
C VAL A 13 -1.56 -3.19 -4.58
N ASN A 14 -2.32 -3.55 -5.61
CA ASN A 14 -1.84 -4.31 -6.76
C ASN A 14 -2.03 -3.53 -8.07
N ASN A 15 -1.61 -4.15 -9.18
CA ASN A 15 -1.70 -3.55 -10.52
C ASN A 15 -0.93 -2.23 -10.65
N LEU A 16 0.17 -2.08 -9.91
CA LEU A 16 1.06 -0.92 -9.98
C LEU A 16 2.02 -1.03 -11.17
N ASN A 17 2.43 0.11 -11.71
CA ASN A 17 3.37 0.15 -12.83
C ASN A 17 4.77 -0.38 -12.43
N GLU A 18 5.12 -1.56 -12.94
CA GLU A 18 6.38 -2.25 -12.63
C GLU A 18 7.65 -1.51 -13.08
N LYS A 19 7.51 -0.59 -14.05
CA LYS A 19 8.63 0.17 -14.63
C LYS A 19 9.15 1.27 -13.69
N VAL A 20 8.34 1.74 -12.75
CA VAL A 20 8.70 2.82 -11.80
C VAL A 20 9.74 2.32 -10.81
N LYS A 21 10.76 3.13 -10.48
CA LYS A 21 11.79 2.74 -9.49
C LYS A 21 11.16 2.54 -8.11
N ARG A 22 11.70 1.62 -7.31
CA ARG A 22 11.10 1.26 -6.00
C ARG A 22 10.95 2.47 -5.08
N ASP A 23 11.97 3.31 -5.00
CA ASP A 23 11.98 4.45 -4.08
C ASP A 23 11.04 5.57 -4.56
N GLU A 24 10.90 5.73 -5.87
CA GLU A 24 9.94 6.66 -6.47
C GLU A 24 8.49 6.17 -6.26
N LEU A 25 8.24 4.88 -6.45
CA LEU A 25 6.95 4.26 -6.17
C LEU A 25 6.56 4.44 -4.70
N ARG A 26 7.50 4.21 -3.77
CA ARG A 26 7.28 4.45 -2.34
C ARG A 26 6.94 5.91 -2.04
N LYS A 27 7.66 6.87 -2.62
CA LYS A 27 7.38 8.31 -2.43
C LYS A 27 6.01 8.70 -2.97
N ALA A 28 5.65 8.20 -4.14
CA ALA A 28 4.33 8.47 -4.75
C ALA A 28 3.19 7.89 -3.90
N LEU A 29 3.34 6.62 -3.45
CA LEU A 29 2.37 5.99 -2.57
C LEU A 29 2.28 6.73 -1.23
N TYR A 30 3.41 7.11 -0.63
CA TYR A 30 3.41 7.89 0.62
C TYR A 30 2.66 9.21 0.46
N GLY A 31 2.96 9.98 -0.59
CA GLY A 31 2.28 11.26 -0.85
C GLY A 31 0.77 11.10 -1.07
N LEU A 32 0.34 10.03 -1.76
CA LEU A 32 -1.07 9.75 -2.01
C LEU A 32 -1.79 9.29 -0.73
N PHE A 33 -1.19 8.40 0.05
CA PHE A 33 -1.85 7.75 1.18
C PHE A 33 -1.78 8.54 2.49
N SER A 34 -0.80 9.43 2.63
CA SER A 34 -0.63 10.25 3.84
C SER A 34 -1.81 11.20 4.12
N GLN A 35 -2.65 11.49 3.13
CA GLN A 35 -3.88 12.27 3.34
C GLN A 35 -4.96 11.52 4.14
N TYR A 36 -4.90 10.19 4.17
CA TYR A 36 -5.90 9.34 4.84
C TYR A 36 -5.47 8.90 6.24
N GLY A 37 -4.22 9.19 6.65
CA GLY A 37 -3.71 8.81 7.95
C GLY A 37 -2.19 8.82 8.01
N THR A 38 -1.64 8.56 9.20
CA THR A 38 -0.19 8.45 9.37
C THR A 38 0.30 7.13 8.80
N VAL A 39 1.05 7.17 7.70
CA VAL A 39 1.72 6.01 7.11
C VAL A 39 3.00 5.70 7.91
N LEU A 40 3.11 4.48 8.42
CA LEU A 40 4.28 3.99 9.15
C LEU A 40 5.37 3.47 8.20
N ASP A 41 4.98 2.64 7.23
CA ASP A 41 5.90 2.06 6.26
C ASP A 41 5.18 1.68 4.96
N ILE A 42 5.96 1.56 3.88
CA ILE A 42 5.50 1.09 2.57
C ILE A 42 6.45 0.00 2.08
N VAL A 43 5.93 -1.23 2.02
CA VAL A 43 6.67 -2.39 1.52
C VAL A 43 6.36 -2.56 0.03
N ALA A 44 7.37 -2.40 -0.81
CA ALA A 44 7.27 -2.65 -2.25
C ALA A 44 8.51 -3.43 -2.70
N GLN A 45 8.32 -4.48 -3.50
CA GLN A 45 9.40 -5.29 -4.04
C GLN A 45 9.32 -5.38 -5.57
N LYS A 46 10.47 -5.66 -6.19
CA LYS A 46 10.59 -5.82 -7.66
C LYS A 46 10.89 -7.25 -8.10
N SER A 47 10.80 -8.21 -7.19
CA SER A 47 10.93 -9.63 -7.53
C SER A 47 9.78 -10.05 -8.45
N LEU A 48 9.98 -11.08 -9.28
CA LEU A 48 8.96 -11.55 -10.25
C LEU A 48 7.58 -11.80 -9.62
N LYS A 49 7.55 -12.26 -8.36
CA LYS A 49 6.30 -12.55 -7.65
C LYS A 49 5.62 -11.33 -7.03
N LEU A 50 6.38 -10.26 -6.75
CA LEU A 50 5.91 -9.10 -5.95
C LEU A 50 6.01 -7.77 -6.71
N ARG A 51 6.50 -7.78 -7.96
CA ARG A 51 6.43 -6.63 -8.84
C ARG A 51 4.97 -6.25 -9.07
N GLY A 52 4.72 -4.94 -9.18
CA GLY A 52 3.37 -4.40 -9.34
C GLY A 52 2.51 -4.46 -8.07
N GLN A 53 3.10 -4.78 -6.92
CA GLN A 53 2.43 -4.89 -5.63
C GLN A 53 3.12 -4.04 -4.57
N ALA A 54 2.32 -3.52 -3.64
CA ALA A 54 2.77 -2.80 -2.47
C ALA A 54 1.85 -3.04 -1.28
N PHE A 55 2.39 -2.91 -0.08
CA PHE A 55 1.67 -2.90 1.18
C PHE A 55 1.91 -1.56 1.86
N VAL A 56 0.84 -0.84 2.16
CA VAL A 56 0.87 0.46 2.84
C VAL A 56 0.37 0.26 4.25
N ILE A 57 1.23 0.52 5.24
CA ILE A 57 0.94 0.26 6.65
C ILE A 57 0.62 1.60 7.32
N PHE A 58 -0.58 1.71 7.87
CA PHE A 58 -1.02 2.87 8.64
C PHE A 58 -0.78 2.66 10.14
N ARG A 59 -0.75 3.76 10.89
CA ARG A 59 -0.67 3.72 12.36
C ARG A 59 -1.93 3.17 13.00
N ASP A 60 -3.09 3.61 12.52
CA ASP A 60 -4.39 3.31 13.09
C ASP A 60 -5.33 2.85 11.99
N ILE A 61 -6.22 1.92 12.30
CA ILE A 61 -7.35 1.57 11.43
C ILE A 61 -8.28 2.77 11.43
N ALA A 62 -8.23 3.58 10.37
CA ALA A 62 -9.25 4.58 10.12
C ALA A 62 -10.55 3.82 9.89
N HIS A 63 -11.42 3.79 10.91
CA HIS A 63 -12.78 3.35 10.75
C HIS A 63 -13.43 4.39 9.83
N GLY A 64 -13.65 4.03 8.57
CA GLY A 64 -14.48 4.85 7.69
C GLY A 64 -15.80 5.10 8.40
N ALA A 65 -16.08 6.36 8.68
CA ALA A 65 -17.38 6.79 9.20
C ALA A 65 -18.47 6.57 8.14
#